data_AF-A0A4U0QEA3-F1
#
_entry.id   AF-A0A4U0QEA3-F1
#
_cell.length_a   1.000
_cell.length_b   1.000
_cell.length_c   1.000
_cell.angle_alpha   90.00
_cell.angle_beta   90.00
_cell.angle_gamma   90.00
#
_symmetry.space_group_name_H-M   'P 1'
#
loop_
_entity.id
_entity.type
_entity.pdbx_description
1 polymer ?
#
loop_
_entity_poly.entity_id
_entity_poly.type
_entity_poly.pdbx_seq_one_letter_code
_entity_poly.pdbx_strand_id
1 'polypeptide(L)'
;MLEADILNLSRQEQSGGLSRWFAKHFAVQIEEGLFLPPSKLQQVQDRLVSQLSDYRQQTGVSTAVLGMSGGVDSAVTAALFKAAGWRVIGHTLPIHQNPEETERGIDACSALNLEHFHIDLSGEYDAMVGAMGRLDPTITTGEDEGLRTRRGNLRARLRMMTLYDQAHRHGGIVASTDNFSEFGAGFWTLHGDVGDLAPVQGLLKSWEIPWLARNLGVPEHTWRAKPTDGLGIGAGDEAQIGATYLEWDIAVFALDKACQENPRAAVSDLDHVLQIEGDDHAQTVLEAVLRRLGGTWYKRINPINLNHPLSDRLALMNKLDERLFRPDTLHRQTVELQFPVEVHAAATDLCNRLTDMKVHVVTVESCTGGLLAASISGVGGSSSALEGSFVTYSPAMKVTALGVSTQLIEERTVYDPQVAVQMAIGALEVASDAGLALAVTGVGGPDDDQGKPAGYVCIAACLRGRDPVVKEFNFPGQPQAVLAAATSASLEMGISMLAGDDTADR
;
A
#
# COMPACT_ATOMS: atom_id res chain seq x y z
N MET A 1 -25.61 13.84 -3.70
CA MET A 1 -25.05 14.96 -2.91
C MET A 1 -23.54 14.83 -2.81
N LEU A 2 -23.03 13.71 -2.27
CA LEU A 2 -21.58 13.43 -2.17
C LEU A 2 -20.82 13.57 -3.50
N GLU A 3 -21.31 12.93 -4.58
CA GLU A 3 -20.70 13.02 -5.92
C GLU A 3 -20.50 14.47 -6.40
N ALA A 4 -21.54 15.30 -6.29
CA ALA A 4 -21.48 16.70 -6.69
C ALA A 4 -20.48 17.51 -5.85
N ASP A 5 -20.40 17.24 -4.54
CA ASP A 5 -19.43 17.89 -3.67
C ASP A 5 -17.98 17.51 -4.05
N ILE A 6 -17.74 16.25 -4.38
CA ILE A 6 -16.43 15.76 -4.84
C ILE A 6 -16.05 16.42 -6.17
N LEU A 7 -16.97 16.46 -7.14
CA LEU A 7 -16.73 17.11 -8.43
C LEU A 7 -16.43 18.60 -8.26
N ASN A 8 -17.09 19.27 -7.31
CA ASN A 8 -16.85 20.68 -7.02
C ASN A 8 -15.50 20.92 -6.34
N LEU A 9 -15.16 20.16 -5.28
CA LEU A 9 -13.92 20.36 -4.52
C LEU A 9 -12.67 19.89 -5.27
N SER A 10 -12.79 18.86 -6.10
CA SER A 10 -11.73 18.43 -7.02
C SER A 10 -11.53 19.40 -8.19
N ARG A 11 -12.48 20.32 -8.42
CA ARG A 11 -12.59 21.23 -9.58
C ARG A 11 -12.81 20.52 -10.92
N GLN A 12 -13.21 19.24 -10.91
CA GLN A 12 -13.46 18.47 -12.14
C GLN A 12 -14.52 19.14 -13.04
N GLU A 13 -15.50 19.83 -12.46
CA GLU A 13 -16.52 20.58 -13.21
C GLU A 13 -15.91 21.65 -14.13
N GLN A 14 -14.76 22.21 -13.75
CA GLN A 14 -14.05 23.24 -14.52
C GLN A 14 -13.18 22.63 -15.64
N SER A 15 -12.87 21.33 -15.54
CA SER A 15 -11.98 20.60 -16.45
C SER A 15 -12.73 19.80 -17.54
N GLY A 16 -14.06 19.94 -17.66
CA GLY A 16 -14.85 19.31 -18.71
C GLY A 16 -15.58 18.03 -18.31
N GLY A 17 -15.66 17.70 -17.01
CA GLY A 17 -16.33 16.51 -16.50
C GLY A 17 -15.49 15.22 -16.60
N LEU A 18 -16.06 14.09 -16.18
CA LEU A 18 -15.40 12.77 -16.29
C LEU A 18 -15.80 12.09 -17.60
N SER A 19 -14.87 11.34 -18.21
CA SER A 19 -15.18 10.46 -19.34
C SER A 19 -16.13 9.33 -18.90
N ARG A 20 -16.66 8.56 -19.87
CA ARG A 20 -17.65 7.51 -19.58
C ARG A 20 -17.09 6.45 -18.64
N TRP A 21 -15.84 6.03 -18.86
CA TRP A 21 -15.19 5.05 -18.02
C TRP A 21 -14.97 5.58 -16.60
N PHE A 22 -14.40 6.79 -16.47
CA PHE A 22 -14.18 7.41 -15.16
C PHE A 22 -15.48 7.64 -14.39
N ALA A 23 -16.53 8.13 -15.04
CA ALA A 23 -17.83 8.36 -14.40
C ALA A 23 -18.44 7.05 -13.86
N LYS A 24 -18.35 5.95 -14.63
CA LYS A 24 -18.82 4.62 -14.20
C LYS A 24 -18.05 4.13 -12.97
N HIS A 25 -16.72 4.17 -13.03
CA HIS A 25 -15.88 3.71 -11.92
C HIS A 25 -16.03 4.58 -10.67
N PHE A 26 -16.12 5.90 -10.84
CA PHE A 26 -16.34 6.84 -9.76
C PHE A 26 -17.64 6.56 -8.99
N ALA A 27 -18.74 6.31 -9.70
CA ALA A 27 -20.02 5.97 -9.08
C ALA A 27 -19.92 4.69 -8.23
N VAL A 28 -19.30 3.63 -8.78
CA VAL A 28 -19.08 2.36 -8.06
C VAL A 28 -18.19 2.56 -6.84
N GLN A 29 -17.10 3.31 -6.97
CA GLN A 29 -16.15 3.56 -5.89
C GLN A 29 -16.77 4.40 -4.75
N ILE A 30 -17.71 5.30 -5.06
CA ILE A 30 -18.51 5.99 -4.02
C ILE A 30 -19.39 4.97 -3.27
N GLU A 31 -20.08 4.08 -3.97
CA GLU A 31 -20.93 3.05 -3.36
C GLU A 31 -20.14 2.07 -2.50
N GLU A 32 -18.91 1.73 -2.91
CA GLU A 32 -17.97 0.90 -2.17
C GLU A 32 -17.32 1.63 -0.98
N GLY A 33 -17.55 2.94 -0.84
CA GLY A 33 -17.06 3.74 0.29
C GLY A 33 -15.58 4.15 0.18
N LEU A 34 -14.99 4.09 -1.01
CA LEU A 34 -13.61 4.56 -1.27
C LEU A 34 -13.52 6.10 -1.25
N PHE A 35 -14.62 6.79 -1.54
CA PHE A 35 -14.76 8.22 -1.32
C PHE A 35 -15.64 8.48 -0.09
N LEU A 36 -15.03 8.93 1.00
CA LEU A 36 -15.71 9.03 2.29
C LEU A 36 -16.78 10.13 2.34
N PRO A 37 -17.96 9.88 2.91
CA PRO A 37 -18.95 10.94 3.14
C PRO A 37 -18.47 11.92 4.22
N PRO A 38 -19.01 13.17 4.27
CA PRO A 38 -18.58 14.20 5.23
C PRO A 38 -18.58 13.76 6.70
N SER A 39 -19.53 12.92 7.12
CA SER A 39 -19.57 12.40 8.50
C SER A 39 -18.39 11.48 8.84
N LYS A 40 -17.88 10.74 7.85
CA LYS A 40 -16.67 9.91 7.98
C LYS A 40 -15.41 10.75 7.87
N LEU A 41 -15.39 11.78 7.02
CA LEU A 41 -14.27 12.72 6.97
C LEU A 41 -14.09 13.50 8.29
N GLN A 42 -15.18 13.84 8.98
CA GLN A 42 -15.06 14.40 10.32
C GLN A 42 -14.37 13.43 11.29
N GLN A 43 -14.70 12.13 11.24
CA GLN A 43 -14.03 11.10 12.05
C GLN A 43 -12.54 10.97 11.69
N VAL A 44 -12.20 11.08 10.40
CA VAL A 44 -10.80 11.09 9.94
C VAL A 44 -10.06 12.29 10.53
N GLN A 45 -10.62 13.49 10.41
CA GLN A 45 -10.03 14.71 10.97
C GLN A 45 -9.81 14.59 12.49
N ASP A 46 -10.83 14.19 13.23
CA ASP A 46 -10.77 14.06 14.69
C ASP A 46 -9.70 13.03 15.11
N ARG A 47 -9.60 11.92 14.36
CA ARG A 47 -8.59 10.88 14.59
C ARG A 47 -7.18 11.37 14.30
N LEU A 48 -6.96 12.08 13.19
CA LEU A 48 -5.65 12.66 12.85
C LEU A 48 -5.20 13.66 13.91
N VAL A 49 -6.11 14.53 14.38
CA VAL A 49 -5.84 15.49 15.45
C VAL A 49 -5.49 14.76 16.76
N SER A 50 -6.24 13.71 17.11
CA SER A 50 -5.94 12.90 18.30
C SER A 50 -4.56 12.24 18.19
N GLN A 51 -4.25 11.60 17.05
CA GLN A 51 -2.98 10.92 16.83
C GLN A 51 -1.79 11.88 16.90
N LEU A 52 -1.92 13.08 16.31
CA LEU A 52 -0.91 14.14 16.42
C LEU A 52 -0.74 14.64 17.86
N SER A 53 -1.83 14.80 18.61
CA SER A 53 -1.79 15.19 20.02
C SER A 53 -1.10 14.13 20.88
N ASP A 54 -1.39 12.86 20.64
CA ASP A 54 -0.82 11.74 21.37
C ASP A 54 0.66 11.57 21.02
N TYR A 55 1.05 11.71 19.74
CA TYR A 55 2.45 11.70 19.32
C TYR A 55 3.26 12.79 20.03
N ARG A 56 2.70 14.01 20.10
CA ARG A 56 3.30 15.14 20.82
C ARG A 56 3.57 14.82 22.28
N GLN A 57 2.59 14.22 22.95
CA GLN A 57 2.66 13.91 24.37
C GLN A 57 3.66 12.79 24.67
N GLN A 58 3.72 11.77 23.82
CA GLN A 58 4.59 10.61 24.01
C GLN A 58 6.06 10.91 23.67
N THR A 59 6.31 11.73 22.64
CA THR A 59 7.68 12.09 22.23
C THR A 59 8.25 13.31 22.94
N GLY A 60 7.39 14.18 23.48
CA GLY A 60 7.79 15.48 24.02
C GLY A 60 8.12 16.53 22.96
N VAL A 61 8.06 16.19 21.66
CA VAL A 61 8.23 17.16 20.56
C VAL A 61 6.92 17.91 20.40
N SER A 62 6.96 19.24 20.46
CA SER A 62 5.75 20.09 20.43
C SER A 62 5.78 21.22 19.41
N THR A 63 6.82 21.29 18.57
CA THR A 63 6.98 22.33 17.55
C THR A 63 7.03 21.69 16.16
N ALA A 64 6.19 22.17 15.25
CA ALA A 64 6.19 21.81 13.84
C ALA A 64 6.58 23.03 13.00
N VAL A 65 7.59 22.85 12.14
CA VAL A 65 8.05 23.84 11.16
C VAL A 65 7.65 23.38 9.78
N LEU A 66 7.12 24.27 8.95
CA LEU A 66 6.75 23.91 7.57
C LEU A 66 6.79 25.07 6.60
N GLY A 67 7.03 24.74 5.34
CA GLY A 67 6.94 25.68 4.22
C GLY A 67 5.49 25.97 3.86
N MET A 68 5.13 27.25 3.83
CA MET A 68 3.79 27.73 3.49
C MET A 68 3.82 28.24 2.06
N SER A 69 3.51 27.35 1.12
CA SER A 69 3.60 27.60 -0.33
C SER A 69 2.45 28.41 -0.90
N GLY A 70 1.37 28.61 -0.13
CA GLY A 70 0.11 29.17 -0.62
C GLY A 70 -0.81 28.16 -1.31
N GLY A 71 -0.42 26.88 -1.30
CA GLY A 71 -1.25 25.74 -1.69
C GLY A 71 -2.04 25.14 -0.52
N VAL A 72 -3.00 24.28 -0.85
CA VAL A 72 -3.90 23.66 0.13
C VAL A 72 -3.20 22.70 1.10
N ASP A 73 -2.19 21.97 0.65
CA ASP A 73 -1.59 20.88 1.43
C ASP A 73 -0.83 21.38 2.65
N SER A 74 -0.02 22.44 2.47
CA SER A 74 0.69 23.08 3.58
C SER A 74 -0.28 23.74 4.55
N ALA A 75 -1.36 24.36 4.06
CA ALA A 75 -2.36 25.00 4.89
C ALA A 75 -3.16 24.00 5.75
N VAL A 76 -3.64 22.90 5.16
CA VAL A 76 -4.37 21.86 5.92
C VAL A 76 -3.44 21.15 6.92
N THR A 77 -2.18 20.91 6.53
CA THR A 77 -1.16 20.32 7.43
C THR A 77 -0.92 21.22 8.64
N ALA A 78 -0.69 22.53 8.42
CA ALA A 78 -0.54 23.49 9.51
C ALA A 78 -1.76 23.51 10.43
N ALA A 79 -2.97 23.49 9.86
CA ALA A 79 -4.21 23.53 10.61
C ALA A 79 -4.40 22.27 11.48
N LEU A 80 -4.05 21.08 10.98
CA LEU A 80 -4.09 19.83 11.76
C LEU A 80 -3.12 19.86 12.96
N PHE A 81 -1.86 20.27 12.73
CA PHE A 81 -0.90 20.43 13.83
C PHE A 81 -1.38 21.45 14.87
N LYS A 82 -1.91 22.59 14.41
CA LYS A 82 -2.45 23.63 15.28
C LYS A 82 -3.62 23.12 16.11
N ALA A 83 -4.57 22.40 15.48
CA ALA A 83 -5.72 21.80 16.15
C ALA A 83 -5.30 20.73 17.18
N ALA A 84 -4.23 19.99 16.90
CA ALA A 84 -3.63 19.05 17.84
C ALA A 84 -2.85 19.74 18.98
N GLY A 85 -2.79 21.08 19.01
CA GLY A 85 -2.16 21.90 20.03
C GLY A 85 -0.63 22.01 19.91
N TRP A 86 -0.08 21.81 18.71
CA TRP A 86 1.34 22.05 18.46
C TRP A 86 1.60 23.55 18.33
N ARG A 87 2.83 23.96 18.66
CA ARG A 87 3.38 25.23 18.20
C ARG A 87 3.73 25.07 16.72
N VAL A 88 3.13 25.88 15.86
CA VAL A 88 3.32 25.78 14.40
C VAL A 88 4.01 27.05 13.90
N ILE A 89 5.13 26.87 13.20
CA ILE A 89 5.94 27.95 12.63
C ILE A 89 5.95 27.81 11.10
N GLY A 90 5.17 28.64 10.43
CA GLY A 90 5.07 28.70 8.98
C GLY A 90 6.18 29.55 8.37
N HIS A 91 6.81 29.06 7.31
CA HIS A 91 7.83 29.78 6.55
C HIS A 91 7.38 29.98 5.11
N THR A 92 7.24 31.23 4.67
CA THR A 92 7.09 31.52 3.23
C THR A 92 8.47 31.71 2.63
N LEU A 93 8.88 30.80 1.74
CA LEU A 93 10.23 30.69 1.19
C LEU A 93 10.24 30.88 -0.34
N PRO A 94 9.95 32.11 -0.85
CA PRO A 94 9.91 32.34 -2.28
C PRO A 94 11.28 32.18 -2.95
N ILE A 95 11.27 31.64 -4.17
CA ILE A 95 12.42 31.59 -5.08
C ILE A 95 11.92 31.90 -6.47
N HIS A 96 12.06 33.15 -6.93
CA HIS A 96 11.58 33.61 -8.25
C HIS A 96 10.15 33.16 -8.58
N GLN A 97 9.27 33.14 -7.58
CA GLN A 97 7.90 32.62 -7.71
C GLN A 97 6.88 33.75 -7.84
N ASN A 98 5.66 33.43 -8.25
CA ASN A 98 4.59 34.42 -8.36
C ASN A 98 4.29 35.02 -6.97
N PRO A 99 4.30 36.37 -6.81
CA PRO A 99 3.94 37.04 -5.56
C PRO A 99 2.59 36.60 -4.99
N GLU A 100 1.59 36.34 -5.84
CA GLU A 100 0.24 35.92 -5.39
C GLU A 100 0.27 34.60 -4.62
N GLU A 101 1.13 33.65 -4.99
CA GLU A 101 1.28 32.38 -4.27
C GLU A 101 1.87 32.62 -2.88
N THR A 102 2.83 33.53 -2.80
CA THR A 102 3.48 33.92 -1.55
C THR A 102 2.49 34.61 -0.62
N GLU A 103 1.71 35.56 -1.14
CA GLU A 103 0.65 36.26 -0.41
C GLU A 103 -0.40 35.29 0.15
N ARG A 104 -0.86 34.31 -0.65
CA ARG A 104 -1.75 33.25 -0.15
C ARG A 104 -1.14 32.46 1.00
N GLY A 105 0.16 32.18 0.97
CA GLY A 105 0.87 31.51 2.05
C GLY A 105 0.89 32.33 3.34
N ILE A 106 1.10 33.64 3.23
CA ILE A 106 1.05 34.59 4.34
C ILE A 106 -0.38 34.67 4.91
N ASP A 107 -1.38 34.78 4.04
CA ASP A 107 -2.79 34.84 4.43
C ASP A 107 -3.24 33.58 5.17
N ALA A 108 -2.82 32.40 4.70
CA ALA A 108 -3.08 31.14 5.40
C ALA A 108 -2.45 31.12 6.81
N CYS A 109 -1.23 31.64 6.97
CA CYS A 109 -0.60 31.76 8.29
C CYS A 109 -1.37 32.69 9.22
N SER A 110 -1.81 33.84 8.69
CA SER A 110 -2.59 34.84 9.42
C SER A 110 -3.94 34.26 9.86
N ALA A 111 -4.68 33.64 8.94
CA ALA A 111 -5.99 33.04 9.20
C ALA A 111 -5.93 31.92 10.25
N LEU A 112 -4.87 31.10 10.24
CA LEU A 112 -4.66 30.01 11.18
C LEU A 112 -3.94 30.45 12.48
N ASN A 113 -3.60 31.74 12.62
CA ASN A 113 -2.88 32.32 13.75
C ASN A 113 -1.58 31.56 14.06
N LEU A 114 -0.73 31.43 13.03
CA LEU A 114 0.58 30.77 13.10
C LEU A 114 1.68 31.79 13.37
N GLU A 115 2.77 31.35 13.98
CA GLU A 115 4.03 32.10 13.89
C GLU A 115 4.51 32.04 12.44
N HIS A 116 4.90 33.18 11.88
CA HIS A 116 5.25 33.28 10.46
C HIS A 116 6.57 34.00 10.24
N PHE A 117 7.40 33.42 9.38
CA PHE A 117 8.62 34.03 8.89
C PHE A 117 8.62 34.05 7.36
N HIS A 118 9.05 35.18 6.80
CA HIS A 118 9.22 35.36 5.38
C HIS A 118 10.70 35.52 5.04
N ILE A 119 11.21 34.65 4.17
CA ILE A 119 12.62 34.65 3.76
C ILE A 119 12.66 34.39 2.25
N ASP A 120 12.99 35.41 1.48
CA ASP A 120 13.26 35.26 0.05
C ASP A 120 14.61 34.58 -0.16
N LEU A 121 14.60 33.41 -0.79
CA LEU A 121 15.77 32.57 -1.03
C LEU A 121 16.30 32.69 -2.46
N SER A 122 15.81 33.67 -3.24
CA SER A 122 16.17 33.83 -4.65
C SER A 122 17.67 34.09 -4.84
N GLY A 123 18.30 34.88 -3.96
CA GLY A 123 19.73 35.17 -4.04
C GLY A 123 20.61 33.95 -3.75
N GLU A 124 20.27 33.19 -2.71
CA GLU A 124 20.93 31.93 -2.34
C GLU A 124 20.77 30.88 -3.44
N TYR A 125 19.57 30.82 -4.03
CA TYR A 125 19.29 29.95 -5.17
C TYR A 125 20.15 30.31 -6.38
N ASP A 126 20.23 31.58 -6.77
CA ASP A 126 21.01 32.03 -7.91
C ASP A 126 22.50 31.74 -7.72
N ALA A 127 23.02 31.97 -6.51
CA ALA A 127 24.39 31.62 -6.16
C ALA A 127 24.64 30.10 -6.26
N MET A 128 23.71 29.28 -5.77
CA MET A 128 23.80 27.82 -5.85
C MET A 128 23.78 27.33 -7.31
N VAL A 129 22.84 27.81 -8.13
CA VAL A 129 22.76 27.45 -9.56
C VAL A 129 24.01 27.92 -10.31
N GLY A 130 24.49 29.14 -10.04
CA GLY A 130 25.75 29.64 -10.59
C GLY A 130 26.95 28.78 -10.23
N ALA A 131 27.02 28.27 -9.00
CA ALA A 131 28.07 27.34 -8.58
C ALA A 131 27.99 26.00 -9.31
N MET A 132 26.79 25.46 -9.56
CA MET A 132 26.59 24.25 -10.36
C MET A 132 27.01 24.43 -11.82
N GLY A 133 26.98 25.66 -12.34
CA GLY A 133 27.51 26.03 -13.65
C GLY A 133 28.98 25.65 -13.88
N ARG A 134 29.77 25.46 -12.80
CA ARG A 134 31.16 24.97 -12.88
C ARG A 134 31.26 23.50 -13.30
N LEU A 135 30.23 22.70 -12.99
CA LEU A 135 30.14 21.29 -13.37
C LEU A 135 29.44 21.13 -14.73
N ASP A 136 28.42 21.95 -14.96
CA ASP A 136 27.63 21.96 -16.18
C ASP A 136 27.17 23.38 -16.50
N PRO A 137 27.83 24.08 -17.45
CA PRO A 137 27.49 25.45 -17.81
C PRO A 137 26.08 25.63 -18.37
N THR A 138 25.43 24.56 -18.83
CA THR A 138 24.07 24.67 -19.40
C THR A 138 23.00 24.86 -18.33
N ILE A 139 23.26 24.49 -17.07
CA ILE A 139 22.28 24.60 -15.98
C ILE A 139 21.81 26.04 -15.71
N THR A 140 22.65 27.02 -16.01
CA THR A 140 22.38 28.44 -15.78
C THR A 140 21.51 29.08 -16.86
N THR A 141 21.53 28.55 -18.09
CA THR A 141 20.91 29.23 -19.26
C THR A 141 20.05 28.33 -20.15
N GLY A 142 20.17 27.01 -20.04
CA GLY A 142 19.44 26.07 -20.91
C GLY A 142 17.99 25.87 -20.44
N GLU A 143 17.09 25.70 -21.39
CA GLU A 143 15.63 25.70 -21.16
C GLU A 143 14.93 24.35 -21.40
N ASP A 144 15.68 23.29 -21.71
CA ASP A 144 15.08 21.96 -21.83
C ASP A 144 14.47 21.50 -20.50
N GLU A 145 13.50 20.58 -20.61
CA GLU A 145 12.73 20.07 -19.48
C GLU A 145 13.62 19.41 -18.40
N GLY A 146 14.71 18.76 -18.80
CA GLY A 146 15.64 18.13 -17.87
C GLY A 146 16.39 19.16 -17.02
N LEU A 147 16.84 20.26 -17.63
CA LEU A 147 17.46 21.37 -16.92
C LEU A 147 16.47 22.11 -16.02
N ARG A 148 15.23 22.35 -16.48
CA ARG A 148 14.16 22.93 -15.64
C ARG A 148 13.85 22.06 -14.44
N THR A 149 13.77 20.74 -14.62
CA THR A 149 13.59 19.77 -13.52
C THR A 149 14.75 19.78 -12.53
N ARG A 150 16.00 19.82 -13.00
CA ARG A 150 17.18 19.93 -12.13
C ARG A 150 17.14 21.22 -11.30
N ARG A 151 16.82 22.34 -11.93
CA ARG A 151 16.65 23.64 -11.27
C ARG A 151 15.51 23.62 -10.26
N GLY A 152 14.39 23.00 -10.58
CA GLY A 152 13.27 22.81 -9.66
C GLY A 152 13.65 21.97 -8.43
N ASN A 153 14.33 20.85 -8.63
CA ASN A 153 14.82 20.00 -7.53
C ASN A 153 15.80 20.74 -6.60
N LEU A 154 16.63 21.64 -7.15
CA LEU A 154 17.51 22.50 -6.34
C LEU A 154 16.69 23.48 -5.49
N ARG A 155 15.61 24.07 -6.02
CA ARG A 155 14.70 24.93 -5.24
C ARG A 155 14.10 24.20 -4.05
N ALA A 156 13.52 23.02 -4.31
CA ALA A 156 12.92 22.17 -3.27
C ALA A 156 13.92 21.83 -2.16
N ARG A 157 15.15 21.43 -2.52
CA ARG A 157 16.20 21.09 -1.54
C ARG A 157 16.71 22.29 -0.75
N LEU A 158 16.79 23.47 -1.36
CA LEU A 158 17.16 24.69 -0.64
C LEU A 158 16.11 25.07 0.40
N ARG A 159 14.82 24.93 0.06
CA ARG A 159 13.71 25.10 1.01
C ARG A 159 13.81 24.07 2.14
N MET A 160 14.05 22.81 1.82
CA MET A 160 14.26 21.73 2.81
C MET A 160 15.37 22.05 3.80
N MET A 161 16.54 22.43 3.30
CA MET A 161 17.70 22.81 4.12
C MET A 161 17.35 23.94 5.09
N THR A 162 16.60 24.93 4.61
CA THR A 162 16.14 26.06 5.43
C THR A 162 15.15 25.58 6.51
N LEU A 163 14.19 24.73 6.15
CA LEU A 163 13.19 24.23 7.09
C LEU A 163 13.79 23.36 8.20
N TYR A 164 14.73 22.46 7.87
CA TYR A 164 15.39 21.63 8.89
C TYR A 164 16.32 22.44 9.81
N ASP A 165 17.00 23.47 9.29
CA ASP A 165 17.75 24.41 10.13
C ASP A 165 16.82 25.09 11.15
N GLN A 166 15.67 25.61 10.70
CA GLN A 166 14.70 26.25 11.59
C GLN A 166 14.02 25.26 12.54
N ALA A 167 13.71 24.04 12.10
CA ALA A 167 13.19 22.99 12.97
C ALA A 167 14.16 22.69 14.12
N HIS A 168 15.45 22.50 13.81
CA HIS A 168 16.47 22.26 14.83
C HIS A 168 16.64 23.45 15.78
N ARG A 169 16.68 24.68 15.25
CA ARG A 169 16.74 25.91 16.05
C ARG A 169 15.60 26.01 17.07
N HIS A 170 14.42 25.52 16.71
CA HIS A 170 13.22 25.58 17.55
C HIS A 170 12.93 24.28 18.32
N GLY A 171 13.83 23.30 18.28
CA GLY A 171 13.64 21.99 18.92
C GLY A 171 12.40 21.25 18.41
N GLY A 172 12.08 21.43 17.13
CA GLY A 172 10.91 20.87 16.47
C GLY A 172 11.27 19.91 15.34
N ILE A 173 10.24 19.56 14.58
CA ILE A 173 10.33 18.71 13.38
C ILE A 173 9.84 19.47 12.15
N VAL A 174 10.22 18.98 10.97
CA VAL A 174 9.65 19.46 9.71
C VAL A 174 8.36 18.68 9.43
N ALA A 175 7.22 19.37 9.30
CA ALA A 175 5.98 18.72 8.90
C ALA A 175 5.98 18.42 7.40
N SER A 176 5.56 17.21 7.05
CA SER A 176 5.41 16.78 5.65
C SER A 176 4.02 17.10 5.13
N THR A 177 3.93 17.51 3.87
CA THR A 177 2.69 17.96 3.23
C THR A 177 2.25 17.08 2.07
N ASP A 178 2.99 16.02 1.76
CA ASP A 178 2.62 15.09 0.71
C ASP A 178 1.33 14.35 1.07
N ASN A 179 0.47 14.16 0.09
CA ASN A 179 -0.84 13.49 0.18
C ASN A 179 -0.83 12.19 -0.65
N PHE A 180 -1.89 11.38 -0.56
CA PHE A 180 -1.93 10.06 -1.19
C PHE A 180 -1.73 10.13 -2.70
N SER A 181 -2.38 11.10 -3.35
CA SER A 181 -2.34 11.27 -4.80
C SER A 181 -0.94 11.69 -5.25
N GLU A 182 -0.29 12.64 -4.58
CA GLU A 182 1.09 13.06 -4.87
C GLU A 182 2.12 11.97 -4.55
N PHE A 183 1.93 11.26 -3.44
CA PHE A 183 2.75 10.13 -3.01
C PHE A 183 2.68 8.98 -4.04
N GLY A 184 1.48 8.67 -4.55
CA GLY A 184 1.29 7.74 -5.64
C GLY A 184 1.99 8.21 -6.93
N ALA A 185 1.78 9.47 -7.31
CA ALA A 185 2.30 10.04 -8.56
C ALA A 185 3.82 10.21 -8.59
N GLY A 186 4.51 10.07 -7.45
CA GLY A 186 5.93 10.37 -7.38
C GLY A 186 6.20 11.88 -7.48
N PHE A 187 5.20 12.72 -7.18
CA PHE A 187 5.18 14.16 -7.44
C PHE A 187 5.81 14.97 -6.30
N TRP A 188 7.04 14.60 -5.92
CA TRP A 188 7.88 15.36 -4.99
C TRP A 188 9.35 15.23 -5.34
N THR A 189 10.15 16.17 -4.84
CA THR A 189 11.61 16.09 -4.87
C THR A 189 12.09 15.21 -3.73
N LEU A 190 12.82 14.13 -4.06
CA LEU A 190 13.46 13.31 -3.05
C LEU A 190 14.47 14.14 -2.24
N HIS A 191 14.32 14.11 -0.91
CA HIS A 191 15.03 14.96 0.05
C HIS A 191 14.79 16.47 -0.15
N GLY A 192 13.60 16.84 -0.65
CA GLY A 192 13.16 18.23 -0.80
C GLY A 192 11.90 18.52 0.00
N ASP A 193 10.76 18.05 -0.48
CA ASP A 193 9.46 18.57 -0.04
C ASP A 193 8.84 17.76 1.13
N VAL A 194 9.44 16.63 1.49
CA VAL A 194 8.93 15.67 2.49
C VAL A 194 9.70 15.81 3.81
N GLY A 195 8.95 15.94 4.90
CA GLY A 195 9.45 16.15 6.27
C GLY A 195 9.49 14.89 7.13
N ASP A 196 9.49 15.07 8.45
CA ASP A 196 9.60 14.03 9.46
C ASP A 196 8.26 13.33 9.77
N LEU A 197 7.15 14.08 9.75
CA LEU A 197 5.82 13.59 10.12
C LEU A 197 4.77 14.05 9.10
N ALA A 198 4.04 13.09 8.52
CA ALA A 198 3.15 13.31 7.38
C ALA A 198 1.67 13.00 7.73
N PRO A 199 0.93 13.92 8.37
CA PRO A 199 -0.44 13.66 8.81
C PRO A 199 -1.45 13.53 7.66
N VAL A 200 -1.09 13.96 6.45
CA VAL A 200 -1.99 14.01 5.29
C VAL A 200 -1.61 13.04 4.15
N GLN A 201 -0.52 12.27 4.30
CA GLN A 201 -0.02 11.34 3.28
C GLN A 201 -1.02 10.26 2.87
N GLY A 202 -1.95 9.91 3.76
CA GLY A 202 -3.03 8.96 3.45
C GLY A 202 -4.27 9.57 2.81
N LEU A 203 -4.32 10.89 2.57
CA LEU A 203 -5.53 11.58 2.16
C LEU A 203 -5.57 11.88 0.65
N LEU A 204 -6.74 11.77 0.03
CA LEU A 204 -6.95 12.05 -1.38
C LEU A 204 -6.89 13.56 -1.67
N LYS A 205 -6.11 13.95 -2.68
CA LYS A 205 -5.99 15.34 -3.13
C LYS A 205 -7.29 15.84 -3.78
N SER A 206 -8.05 14.96 -4.42
CA SER A 206 -9.30 15.33 -5.09
C SER A 206 -10.45 15.69 -4.13
N TRP A 207 -10.45 15.11 -2.92
CA TRP A 207 -11.63 15.17 -2.05
C TRP A 207 -11.30 15.49 -0.60
N GLU A 208 -10.46 14.68 0.04
CA GLU A 208 -10.27 14.72 1.49
C GLU A 208 -9.46 15.94 1.91
N ILE A 209 -8.37 16.24 1.18
CA ILE A 209 -7.54 17.43 1.41
C ILE A 209 -8.36 18.74 1.37
N PRO A 210 -9.07 19.08 0.27
CA PRO A 210 -9.85 20.33 0.22
C PRO A 210 -11.03 20.32 1.19
N TRP A 211 -11.65 19.16 1.48
CA TRP A 211 -12.72 19.07 2.46
C TRP A 211 -12.21 19.40 3.88
N LEU A 212 -11.09 18.80 4.29
CA LEU A 212 -10.48 19.07 5.60
C LEU A 212 -10.02 20.52 5.70
N ALA A 213 -9.41 21.08 4.63
CA ALA A 213 -9.00 22.48 4.59
C ALA A 213 -10.19 23.42 4.87
N ARG A 214 -11.32 23.21 4.18
CA ARG A 214 -12.56 23.97 4.41
C ARG A 214 -13.04 23.85 5.86
N ASN A 215 -13.03 22.65 6.42
CA ASN A 215 -13.55 22.38 7.76
C ASN A 215 -12.64 22.93 8.89
N LEU A 216 -11.33 22.98 8.65
CA LEU A 216 -10.33 23.50 9.58
C LEU A 216 -10.12 25.02 9.49
N GLY A 217 -10.95 25.72 8.71
CA GLY A 217 -10.91 27.18 8.61
C GLY A 217 -9.80 27.72 7.71
N VAL A 218 -9.25 26.91 6.81
CA VAL A 218 -8.34 27.40 5.77
C VAL A 218 -9.10 28.33 4.82
N PRO A 219 -8.53 29.50 4.43
CA PRO A 219 -9.22 30.44 3.54
C PRO A 219 -9.66 29.81 2.20
N GLU A 220 -10.85 30.19 1.73
CA GLU A 220 -11.45 29.64 0.50
C GLU A 220 -10.57 29.79 -0.73
N HIS A 221 -9.93 30.95 -0.88
CA HIS A 221 -9.02 31.21 -1.99
C HIS A 221 -7.77 30.32 -1.97
N THR A 222 -7.40 29.72 -0.83
CA THR A 222 -6.26 28.79 -0.71
C THR A 222 -6.63 27.40 -1.21
N TRP A 223 -7.75 26.83 -0.76
CA TRP A 223 -8.15 25.47 -1.15
C TRP A 223 -8.88 25.39 -2.50
N ARG A 224 -9.38 26.52 -3.02
CA ARG A 224 -9.86 26.63 -4.42
C ARG A 224 -8.78 27.02 -5.43
N ALA A 225 -7.60 27.44 -4.99
CA ALA A 225 -6.52 27.78 -5.90
C ALA A 225 -6.20 26.58 -6.83
N LYS A 226 -5.90 26.87 -8.10
CA LYS A 226 -5.44 25.84 -9.03
C LYS A 226 -4.08 25.30 -8.52
N PRO A 227 -3.90 23.98 -8.42
CA PRO A 227 -2.60 23.39 -8.11
C PRO A 227 -1.55 23.83 -9.14
N THR A 228 -0.44 24.35 -8.64
CA THR A 228 0.69 24.81 -9.46
C THR A 228 1.92 24.02 -9.08
N ASP A 229 2.79 23.76 -10.07
CA ASP A 229 3.98 22.95 -9.85
C ASP A 229 5.05 23.65 -9.01
N GLY A 230 4.86 24.92 -8.65
CA GLY A 230 5.74 25.75 -7.83
C GLY A 230 7.19 25.87 -8.32
N LEU A 231 7.52 25.23 -9.45
CA LEU A 231 8.85 24.93 -9.94
C LEU A 231 9.04 25.40 -11.40
N GLY A 232 7.96 25.74 -12.11
CA GLY A 232 7.97 26.31 -13.45
C GLY A 232 8.33 25.29 -14.54
N ILE A 233 8.03 24.02 -14.31
CA ILE A 233 8.40 22.92 -15.21
C ILE A 233 7.31 22.72 -16.29
N GLY A 234 6.05 22.99 -15.98
CA GLY A 234 4.90 22.84 -16.88
C GLY A 234 3.74 23.82 -16.62
N ALA A 235 2.57 23.51 -17.18
CA ALA A 235 1.34 24.33 -17.07
C ALA A 235 0.52 24.08 -15.78
N GLY A 236 1.09 23.37 -14.81
CA GLY A 236 0.48 22.92 -13.55
C GLY A 236 0.66 21.42 -13.29
N ASP A 237 0.26 20.96 -12.10
CA ASP A 237 0.49 19.58 -11.62
C ASP A 237 -0.20 18.54 -12.51
N GLU A 238 -1.49 18.73 -12.77
CA GLU A 238 -2.32 17.82 -13.57
C GLU A 238 -1.78 17.64 -15.00
N ALA A 239 -1.19 18.70 -15.57
CA ALA A 239 -0.57 18.64 -16.90
C ALA A 239 0.72 17.80 -16.89
N GLN A 240 1.49 17.84 -15.81
CA GLN A 240 2.66 16.98 -15.66
C GLN A 240 2.28 15.54 -15.34
N ILE A 241 1.25 15.34 -14.50
CA ILE A 241 0.73 14.02 -14.14
C ILE A 241 0.11 13.34 -15.37
N GLY A 242 -0.57 14.11 -16.22
CA GLY A 242 -1.34 13.62 -17.37
C GLY A 242 -2.76 13.22 -17.01
N ALA A 243 -3.26 13.67 -15.85
CA ALA A 243 -4.57 13.34 -15.29
C ALA A 243 -5.01 14.47 -14.35
N THR A 244 -6.32 14.70 -14.19
CA THR A 244 -6.78 15.46 -13.02
C THR A 244 -6.53 14.65 -11.74
N TYR A 245 -6.53 15.31 -10.58
CA TYR A 245 -6.38 14.57 -9.32
C TYR A 245 -7.53 13.58 -9.06
N LEU A 246 -8.75 13.90 -9.50
CA LEU A 246 -9.88 12.98 -9.35
C LEU A 246 -9.72 11.76 -10.28
N GLU A 247 -9.30 11.98 -11.53
CA GLU A 247 -9.01 10.88 -12.45
C GLU A 247 -7.86 9.99 -11.93
N TRP A 248 -6.81 10.60 -11.38
CA TRP A 248 -5.72 9.88 -10.72
C TRP A 248 -6.24 8.97 -9.60
N ASP A 249 -7.03 9.51 -8.67
CA ASP A 249 -7.55 8.77 -7.54
C ASP A 249 -8.46 7.61 -8.00
N ILE A 250 -9.37 7.85 -8.96
CA ILE A 250 -10.24 6.83 -9.55
C ILE A 250 -9.41 5.72 -10.22
N ALA A 251 -8.38 6.10 -11.00
CA ALA A 251 -7.53 5.17 -11.72
C ALA A 251 -6.74 4.26 -10.76
N VAL A 252 -6.16 4.83 -9.69
CA VAL A 252 -5.40 4.05 -8.70
C VAL A 252 -6.30 3.02 -8.00
N PHE A 253 -7.52 3.41 -7.60
CA PHE A 253 -8.47 2.47 -7.01
C PHE A 253 -8.95 1.39 -7.98
N ALA A 254 -9.17 1.74 -9.25
CA ALA A 254 -9.54 0.77 -10.27
C ALA A 254 -8.41 -0.24 -10.54
N LEU A 255 -7.15 0.23 -10.55
CA LEU A 255 -5.97 -0.61 -10.69
C LEU A 255 -5.80 -1.57 -9.51
N ASP A 256 -5.95 -1.09 -8.28
CA ASP A 256 -5.90 -1.94 -7.08
C ASP A 256 -6.95 -3.05 -7.13
N LYS A 257 -8.20 -2.70 -7.43
CA LYS A 257 -9.29 -3.67 -7.61
C LYS A 257 -9.00 -4.68 -8.71
N ALA A 258 -8.51 -4.21 -9.86
CA ALA A 258 -8.12 -5.08 -10.98
C ALA A 258 -7.03 -6.08 -10.58
N CYS A 259 -6.01 -5.64 -9.84
CA CYS A 259 -4.94 -6.50 -9.32
C CYS A 259 -5.45 -7.52 -8.30
N GLN A 260 -6.41 -7.15 -7.45
CA GLN A 260 -7.02 -8.07 -6.48
C GLN A 260 -7.88 -9.14 -7.15
N GLU A 261 -8.67 -8.75 -8.16
CA GLU A 261 -9.54 -9.66 -8.91
C GLU A 261 -8.75 -10.52 -9.92
N ASN A 262 -7.60 -10.04 -10.40
CA ASN A 262 -6.78 -10.71 -11.41
C ASN A 262 -5.28 -10.76 -11.01
N PRO A 263 -4.89 -11.50 -9.96
CA PRO A 263 -3.54 -11.39 -9.39
C PRO A 263 -2.40 -11.89 -10.29
N ARG A 264 -2.73 -12.64 -11.35
CA ARG A 264 -1.77 -13.15 -12.35
C ARG A 264 -1.73 -12.28 -13.62
N ALA A 265 -2.55 -11.23 -13.71
CA ALA A 265 -2.56 -10.35 -14.86
C ALA A 265 -1.20 -9.63 -14.97
N ALA A 266 -0.62 -9.67 -16.16
CA ALA A 266 0.50 -8.81 -16.49
C ALA A 266 0.00 -7.39 -16.75
N VAL A 267 0.91 -6.41 -16.74
CA VAL A 267 0.58 -5.03 -17.10
C VAL A 267 -0.04 -4.94 -18.51
N SER A 268 0.34 -5.84 -19.42
CA SER A 268 -0.24 -5.94 -20.77
C SER A 268 -1.71 -6.33 -20.81
N ASP A 269 -2.23 -6.95 -19.74
CA ASP A 269 -3.59 -7.46 -19.69
C ASP A 269 -4.55 -6.43 -19.07
N LEU A 270 -4.02 -5.34 -18.51
CA LEU A 270 -4.79 -4.35 -17.76
C LEU A 270 -5.85 -3.64 -18.60
N ASP A 271 -5.61 -3.40 -19.89
CA ASP A 271 -6.61 -2.76 -20.76
C ASP A 271 -7.90 -3.60 -20.85
N HIS A 272 -7.73 -4.92 -20.98
CA HIS A 272 -8.87 -5.84 -21.03
C HIS A 272 -9.53 -5.99 -19.65
N VAL A 273 -8.72 -6.13 -18.59
CA VAL A 273 -9.21 -6.27 -17.22
C VAL A 273 -10.00 -5.03 -16.77
N LEU A 274 -9.52 -3.83 -17.09
CA LEU A 274 -10.17 -2.57 -16.73
C LEU A 274 -11.35 -2.22 -17.65
N GLN A 275 -11.58 -2.99 -18.73
CA GLN A 275 -12.68 -2.77 -19.68
C GLN A 275 -12.71 -1.34 -20.24
N ILE A 276 -11.55 -0.82 -20.64
CA ILE A 276 -11.40 0.57 -21.12
C ILE A 276 -11.77 0.75 -22.60
N GLU A 277 -12.20 -0.32 -23.27
CA GLU A 277 -12.51 -0.31 -24.70
C GLU A 277 -13.55 0.77 -25.07
N GLY A 278 -13.15 1.68 -25.96
CA GLY A 278 -14.01 2.75 -26.48
C GLY A 278 -13.99 4.06 -25.70
N ASP A 279 -13.03 4.25 -24.79
CA ASP A 279 -12.78 5.53 -24.10
C ASP A 279 -11.29 5.94 -24.24
N ASP A 280 -10.97 6.62 -25.35
CA ASP A 280 -9.59 7.05 -25.69
C ASP A 280 -8.95 7.95 -24.62
N HIS A 281 -9.77 8.73 -23.92
CA HIS A 281 -9.31 9.59 -22.82
C HIS A 281 -8.90 8.74 -21.61
N ALA A 282 -9.74 7.78 -21.20
CA ALA A 282 -9.41 6.86 -20.12
C ALA A 282 -8.14 6.05 -20.42
N GLN A 283 -7.97 5.58 -21.65
CA GLN A 283 -6.75 4.90 -22.08
C GLN A 283 -5.52 5.80 -21.92
N THR A 284 -5.58 7.03 -22.41
CA THR A 284 -4.47 8.00 -22.32
C THR A 284 -4.11 8.29 -20.86
N VAL A 285 -5.11 8.51 -20.00
CA VAL A 285 -4.90 8.80 -18.58
C VAL A 285 -4.32 7.59 -17.85
N LEU A 286 -4.86 6.39 -18.05
CA LEU A 286 -4.36 5.17 -17.40
C LEU A 286 -2.93 4.84 -17.81
N GLU A 287 -2.57 5.04 -19.08
CA GLU A 287 -1.18 4.92 -19.53
C GLU A 287 -0.25 5.90 -18.80
N ALA A 288 -0.69 7.15 -18.59
CA ALA A 288 0.07 8.15 -17.84
C ALA A 288 0.22 7.76 -16.36
N VAL A 289 -0.87 7.28 -15.73
CA VAL A 289 -0.89 6.79 -14.34
C VAL A 289 0.08 5.62 -14.15
N LEU A 290 -0.02 4.58 -15.00
CA LEU A 290 0.86 3.41 -14.95
C LEU A 290 2.34 3.79 -15.15
N ARG A 291 2.62 4.66 -16.13
CA ARG A 291 3.96 5.17 -16.39
C ARG A 291 4.52 5.92 -15.17
N ARG A 292 3.70 6.73 -14.49
CA ARG A 292 4.09 7.46 -13.28
C ARG A 292 4.32 6.52 -12.10
N LEU A 293 3.38 5.61 -11.82
CA LEU A 293 3.52 4.61 -10.75
C LEU A 293 4.79 3.77 -10.93
N GLY A 294 4.99 3.20 -12.12
CA GLY A 294 6.16 2.39 -12.46
C GLY A 294 7.46 3.19 -12.59
N GLY A 295 7.40 4.46 -12.97
CA GLY A 295 8.58 5.32 -13.10
C GLY A 295 9.08 5.90 -11.77
N THR A 296 8.30 5.81 -10.69
CA THR A 296 8.57 6.52 -9.43
C THR A 296 8.50 5.65 -8.18
N TRP A 297 8.26 4.34 -8.29
CA TRP A 297 8.13 3.42 -7.13
C TRP A 297 9.31 3.49 -6.16
N TYR A 298 10.53 3.68 -6.66
CA TYR A 298 11.72 3.77 -5.82
C TYR A 298 11.69 4.97 -4.87
N LYS A 299 10.95 6.03 -5.20
CA LYS A 299 10.78 7.19 -4.32
C LYS A 299 9.95 6.82 -3.08
N ARG A 300 8.94 5.95 -3.23
CA ARG A 300 8.02 5.52 -2.17
C ARG A 300 8.66 4.59 -1.12
N ILE A 301 9.79 3.98 -1.45
CA ILE A 301 10.52 3.06 -0.55
C ILE A 301 11.97 3.50 -0.28
N ASN A 302 12.26 4.79 -0.46
CA ASN A 302 13.62 5.30 -0.33
C ASN A 302 14.07 5.36 1.16
N PRO A 303 15.33 5.01 1.49
CA PRO A 303 16.33 4.36 0.63
C PRO A 303 16.00 2.88 0.37
N ILE A 304 16.30 2.41 -0.84
CA ILE A 304 16.17 0.99 -1.16
C ILE A 304 17.24 0.21 -0.39
N ASN A 305 16.81 -0.58 0.59
CA ASN A 305 17.67 -1.47 1.35
C ASN A 305 17.61 -2.87 0.78
N LEU A 306 18.77 -3.41 0.40
CA LEU A 306 18.88 -4.83 0.07
C LEU A 306 19.02 -5.64 1.37
N ASN A 307 18.27 -6.73 1.45
CA ASN A 307 18.36 -7.65 2.59
C ASN A 307 19.75 -8.26 2.68
N HIS A 308 20.29 -8.35 3.90
CA HIS A 308 21.57 -9.02 4.12
C HIS A 308 21.36 -10.55 3.97
N PRO A 309 22.18 -11.25 3.15
CA PRO A 309 21.88 -12.60 2.69
C PRO A 309 21.88 -13.68 3.79
N LEU A 310 22.47 -13.40 4.94
CA LEU A 310 22.66 -14.37 6.04
C LEU A 310 22.10 -13.90 7.39
N SER A 311 21.49 -12.71 7.47
CA SER A 311 21.08 -12.14 8.77
C SER A 311 20.11 -10.99 8.58
N ASP A 312 19.01 -11.00 9.32
CA ASP A 312 18.05 -9.90 9.33
C ASP A 312 18.36 -8.91 10.48
N ARG A 313 19.38 -8.07 10.26
CA ARG A 313 19.81 -7.06 11.24
C ARG A 313 18.85 -5.88 11.33
N LEU A 314 18.11 -5.58 10.26
CA LEU A 314 17.13 -4.50 10.26
C LEU A 314 15.92 -4.86 11.13
N ALA A 315 15.46 -6.12 11.10
CA ALA A 315 14.43 -6.57 12.03
C ALA A 315 14.85 -6.45 13.50
N LEU A 316 16.14 -6.55 13.82
CA LEU A 316 16.61 -6.32 15.18
C LEU A 316 16.45 -4.85 15.60
N MET A 317 16.78 -3.89 14.74
CA MET A 317 16.54 -2.46 15.02
C MET A 317 15.04 -2.18 15.16
N ASN A 318 14.21 -2.68 14.24
CA ASN A 318 12.76 -2.51 14.31
C ASN A 318 12.17 -3.03 15.63
N LYS A 319 12.61 -4.20 16.09
CA LYS A 319 12.17 -4.77 17.38
C LYS A 319 12.56 -3.89 18.57
N LEU A 320 13.74 -3.28 18.54
CA LEU A 320 14.16 -2.35 19.59
C LEU A 320 13.36 -1.06 19.55
N ASP A 321 13.17 -0.49 18.35
CA ASP A 321 12.37 0.73 18.17
C ASP A 321 10.95 0.53 18.64
N GLU A 322 10.25 -0.51 18.16
CA GLU A 322 8.88 -0.84 18.58
C GLU A 322 8.78 -1.02 20.10
N ARG A 323 9.75 -1.69 20.71
CA ARG A 323 9.68 -2.00 22.13
C ARG A 323 10.08 -0.84 23.05
N LEU A 324 10.98 0.04 22.61
CA LEU A 324 11.66 0.98 23.51
C LEU A 324 11.48 2.46 23.13
N PHE A 325 11.28 2.79 21.85
CA PHE A 325 11.43 4.16 21.37
C PHE A 325 10.24 4.69 20.56
N ARG A 326 9.57 3.83 19.78
CA ARG A 326 8.48 4.23 18.88
C ARG A 326 7.24 4.55 19.72
N PRO A 327 6.59 5.70 19.50
CA PRO A 327 5.32 6.03 20.15
C PRO A 327 4.24 4.98 19.88
N ASP A 328 3.38 4.71 20.87
CA ASP A 328 2.23 3.82 20.76
C ASP A 328 1.27 4.26 19.65
N THR A 329 1.20 5.56 19.36
CA THR A 329 0.38 6.11 18.27
C THR A 329 0.82 5.67 16.88
N LEU A 330 2.08 5.28 16.73
CA LEU A 330 2.65 4.77 15.48
C LEU A 330 2.67 3.24 15.43
N HIS A 331 2.25 2.56 16.49
CA HIS A 331 2.08 1.12 16.44
C HIS A 331 0.87 0.79 15.58
N ARG A 332 1.10 0.14 14.44
CA ARG A 332 0.02 -0.44 13.66
C ARG A 332 -0.62 -1.55 14.50
N GLN A 333 -1.87 -1.36 14.91
CA GLN A 333 -2.66 -2.41 15.58
C GLN A 333 -3.13 -3.51 14.62
N THR A 334 -2.71 -3.48 13.35
CA THR A 334 -3.03 -4.54 12.40
C THR A 334 -2.06 -5.69 12.58
N VAL A 335 -2.53 -6.78 13.18
CA VAL A 335 -1.98 -8.11 12.91
C VAL A 335 -2.45 -8.47 11.49
N GLU A 336 -1.84 -7.84 10.48
CA GLU A 336 -2.02 -8.26 9.09
C GLU A 336 -1.22 -9.54 8.89
N LEU A 337 -1.92 -10.66 8.72
CA LEU A 337 -1.32 -11.86 8.16
C LEU A 337 -0.96 -11.56 6.70
N GLN A 338 0.28 -11.10 6.48
CA GLN A 338 0.78 -10.84 5.13
C GLN A 338 1.25 -12.14 4.50
N PHE A 339 0.51 -12.60 3.48
CA PHE A 339 0.93 -13.70 2.61
C PHE A 339 1.60 -13.13 1.35
N PRO A 340 2.55 -13.86 0.73
CA PRO A 340 3.03 -13.54 -0.62
C PRO A 340 1.86 -13.40 -1.59
N VAL A 341 1.97 -12.48 -2.56
CA VAL A 341 0.90 -12.17 -3.52
C VAL A 341 0.41 -13.42 -4.24
N GLU A 342 1.32 -14.33 -4.58
CA GLU A 342 1.01 -15.58 -5.26
C GLU A 342 0.18 -16.53 -4.39
N VAL A 343 0.45 -16.58 -3.09
CA VAL A 343 -0.30 -17.40 -2.12
C VAL A 343 -1.69 -16.80 -1.91
N HIS A 344 -1.77 -15.49 -1.74
CA HIS A 344 -3.07 -14.80 -1.61
C HIS A 344 -3.92 -15.00 -2.86
N ALA A 345 -3.31 -14.88 -4.05
CA ALA A 345 -3.97 -15.13 -5.33
C ALA A 345 -4.52 -16.54 -5.46
N ALA A 346 -3.71 -17.56 -5.13
CA ALA A 346 -4.13 -18.95 -5.20
C ALA A 346 -5.22 -19.26 -4.16
N ALA A 347 -5.16 -18.64 -2.98
CA ALA A 347 -6.21 -18.77 -1.98
C ALA A 347 -7.52 -18.15 -2.46
N THR A 348 -7.49 -16.98 -3.08
CA THR A 348 -8.66 -16.32 -3.66
C THR A 348 -9.28 -17.15 -4.79
N ASP A 349 -8.48 -17.67 -5.73
CA ASP A 349 -8.97 -18.55 -6.82
C ASP A 349 -9.62 -19.83 -6.25
N LEU A 350 -8.97 -20.48 -5.28
CA LEU A 350 -9.54 -21.65 -4.61
C LEU A 350 -10.87 -21.32 -3.92
N CYS A 351 -10.94 -20.24 -3.14
CA CYS A 351 -12.16 -19.80 -2.45
C CYS A 351 -13.30 -19.51 -3.42
N ASN A 352 -13.03 -18.84 -4.54
CA ASN A 352 -14.03 -18.53 -5.55
C ASN A 352 -14.60 -19.82 -6.17
N ARG A 353 -13.74 -20.75 -6.58
CA ARG A 353 -14.17 -22.05 -7.15
C ARG A 353 -15.00 -22.87 -6.18
N LEU A 354 -14.55 -22.95 -4.92
CA LEU A 354 -15.27 -23.65 -3.85
C LEU A 354 -16.67 -23.05 -3.64
N THR A 355 -16.75 -21.72 -3.60
CA THR A 355 -18.02 -20.99 -3.44
C THR A 355 -18.95 -21.25 -4.63
N ASP A 356 -18.45 -21.17 -5.86
CA ASP A 356 -19.23 -21.42 -7.08
C ASP A 356 -19.76 -22.86 -7.14
N MET A 357 -18.94 -23.82 -6.71
CA MET A 357 -19.31 -25.24 -6.66
C MET A 357 -20.12 -25.62 -5.41
N LYS A 358 -20.28 -24.72 -4.44
CA LYS A 358 -20.88 -24.99 -3.11
C LYS A 358 -20.22 -26.16 -2.40
N VAL A 359 -18.89 -26.21 -2.47
CA VAL A 359 -18.05 -27.23 -1.82
C VAL A 359 -17.22 -26.54 -0.75
N HIS A 360 -17.13 -27.13 0.44
CA HIS A 360 -16.20 -26.65 1.46
C HIS A 360 -14.88 -27.41 1.44
N VAL A 361 -13.80 -26.73 1.83
CA VAL A 361 -12.46 -27.30 2.02
C VAL A 361 -12.14 -27.44 3.52
N VAL A 362 -11.52 -28.56 3.89
CA VAL A 362 -10.86 -28.74 5.18
C VAL A 362 -9.35 -28.86 4.97
N THR A 363 -8.55 -28.14 5.76
CA THR A 363 -7.09 -28.23 5.67
C THR A 363 -6.53 -29.13 6.76
N VAL A 364 -5.41 -29.80 6.47
CA VAL A 364 -4.68 -30.61 7.43
C VAL A 364 -3.20 -30.29 7.35
N GLU A 365 -2.62 -29.86 8.46
CA GLU A 365 -1.31 -29.25 8.45
C GLU A 365 -0.37 -29.91 9.46
N SER A 366 0.81 -30.28 8.98
CA SER A 366 1.98 -30.56 9.82
C SER A 366 2.95 -29.39 9.67
N CYS A 367 3.95 -29.47 8.79
CA CYS A 367 5.01 -28.48 8.70
C CYS A 367 4.55 -27.03 8.42
N THR A 368 3.41 -26.83 7.73
CA THR A 368 2.84 -25.49 7.49
C THR A 368 2.17 -24.87 8.72
N GLY A 369 1.86 -25.65 9.75
CA GLY A 369 1.52 -25.14 11.08
C GLY A 369 0.31 -24.21 11.17
N GLY A 370 -0.62 -24.25 10.22
CA GLY A 370 -1.79 -23.35 10.16
C GLY A 370 -1.71 -22.29 9.06
N LEU A 371 -0.58 -22.18 8.33
CA LEU A 371 -0.41 -21.21 7.25
C LEU A 371 -1.36 -21.43 6.08
N LEU A 372 -1.72 -22.69 5.77
CA LEU A 372 -2.67 -23.00 4.69
C LEU A 372 -4.10 -22.61 5.09
N ALA A 373 -4.54 -22.92 6.31
CA ALA A 373 -5.82 -22.45 6.82
C ALA A 373 -5.87 -20.92 6.87
N ALA A 374 -4.80 -20.30 7.39
CA ALA A 374 -4.72 -18.86 7.54
C ALA A 374 -4.78 -18.14 6.18
N SER A 375 -4.12 -18.67 5.13
CA SER A 375 -4.15 -18.07 3.80
C SER A 375 -5.54 -18.10 3.17
N ILE A 376 -6.29 -19.19 3.35
CA ILE A 376 -7.69 -19.32 2.91
C ILE A 376 -8.60 -18.40 3.73
N SER A 377 -8.47 -18.41 5.06
CA SER A 377 -9.31 -17.60 5.95
C SER A 377 -9.13 -16.10 5.77
N GLY A 378 -7.94 -15.66 5.33
CA GLY A 378 -7.62 -14.26 5.05
C GLY A 378 -8.28 -13.71 3.78
N VAL A 379 -8.89 -14.56 2.95
CA VAL A 379 -9.66 -14.12 1.77
C VAL A 379 -11.05 -13.66 2.21
N GLY A 380 -11.53 -12.54 1.66
CA GLY A 380 -12.90 -12.06 1.88
C GLY A 380 -13.94 -13.09 1.45
N GLY A 381 -14.92 -13.39 2.31
CA GLY A 381 -15.96 -14.39 2.02
C GLY A 381 -15.54 -15.85 2.25
N SER A 382 -14.34 -16.09 2.80
CA SER A 382 -13.82 -17.42 3.11
C SER A 382 -14.72 -18.30 3.99
N SER A 383 -15.63 -17.71 4.78
CA SER A 383 -16.64 -18.45 5.56
C SER A 383 -17.54 -19.35 4.72
N SER A 384 -17.69 -19.06 3.42
CA SER A 384 -18.48 -19.86 2.49
C SER A 384 -17.69 -21.02 1.87
N ALA A 385 -16.37 -21.07 2.06
CA ALA A 385 -15.47 -22.02 1.42
C ALA A 385 -14.70 -22.88 2.42
N LEU A 386 -14.27 -22.33 3.57
CA LEU A 386 -13.49 -23.04 4.57
C LEU A 386 -14.40 -23.70 5.62
N GLU A 387 -14.36 -25.02 5.73
CA GLU A 387 -15.08 -25.78 6.75
C GLU A 387 -14.33 -25.74 8.09
N GLY A 388 -13.01 -25.94 8.04
CA GLY A 388 -12.19 -26.03 9.24
C GLY A 388 -10.75 -26.43 8.92
N SER A 389 -9.97 -26.65 9.96
CA SER A 389 -8.58 -27.07 9.84
C SER A 389 -8.14 -27.98 10.99
N PHE A 390 -7.19 -28.86 10.71
CA PHE A 390 -6.52 -29.71 11.69
C PHE A 390 -5.01 -29.47 11.63
N VAL A 391 -4.42 -28.97 12.71
CA VAL A 391 -2.96 -28.92 12.86
C VAL A 391 -2.50 -30.16 13.61
N THR A 392 -2.07 -31.20 12.89
CA THR A 392 -1.65 -32.49 13.44
C THR A 392 -0.14 -32.65 13.35
N TYR A 393 0.61 -31.77 14.01
CA TYR A 393 2.07 -31.73 13.94
C TYR A 393 2.71 -33.02 14.50
N SER A 394 2.24 -33.50 15.65
CA SER A 394 2.77 -34.71 16.27
C SER A 394 2.20 -35.99 15.64
N PRO A 395 2.97 -37.10 15.63
CA PRO A 395 2.47 -38.40 15.16
C PRO A 395 1.18 -38.84 15.88
N ALA A 396 1.11 -38.64 17.20
CA ALA A 396 -0.06 -39.01 18.00
C ALA A 396 -1.32 -38.27 17.55
N MET A 397 -1.23 -36.98 17.22
CA MET A 397 -2.36 -36.21 16.71
C MET A 397 -2.83 -36.71 15.35
N LYS A 398 -1.92 -37.12 14.45
CA LYS A 398 -2.28 -37.72 13.16
C LYS A 398 -3.13 -38.99 13.35
N VAL A 399 -2.75 -39.83 14.32
CA VAL A 399 -3.49 -41.06 14.64
C VAL A 399 -4.84 -40.74 15.29
N THR A 400 -4.84 -39.96 16.38
CA THR A 400 -6.05 -39.75 17.19
C THR A 400 -7.09 -38.88 16.52
N ALA A 401 -6.67 -37.81 15.83
CA ALA A 401 -7.61 -36.88 15.20
C ALA A 401 -8.07 -37.33 13.82
N LEU A 402 -7.23 -38.06 13.07
CA LEU A 402 -7.46 -38.34 11.64
C LEU A 402 -7.37 -39.83 11.28
N GLY A 403 -7.20 -40.72 12.26
CA GLY A 403 -7.18 -42.16 12.01
C GLY A 403 -5.99 -42.65 11.18
N VAL A 404 -4.90 -41.88 11.09
CA VAL A 404 -3.68 -42.33 10.39
C VAL A 404 -3.14 -43.60 11.04
N SER A 405 -2.75 -44.57 10.23
CA SER A 405 -2.24 -45.86 10.68
C SER A 405 -0.94 -45.70 11.47
N THR A 406 -0.94 -46.19 12.71
CA THR A 406 0.26 -46.25 13.55
C THR A 406 1.36 -47.08 12.88
N GLN A 407 0.99 -48.21 12.28
CA GLN A 407 1.92 -49.09 11.57
C GLN A 407 2.59 -48.37 10.39
N LEU A 408 1.82 -47.57 9.63
CA LEU A 408 2.35 -46.80 8.51
C LEU A 408 3.41 -45.80 8.98
N ILE A 409 3.13 -45.08 10.07
CA ILE A 409 4.07 -44.10 10.64
C ILE A 409 5.35 -44.79 11.12
N GLU A 410 5.23 -45.95 11.78
CA GLU A 410 6.38 -46.72 12.28
C GLU A 410 7.27 -47.25 11.15
N GLU A 411 6.66 -47.74 10.06
CA GLU A 411 7.38 -48.31 8.93
C GLU A 411 7.96 -47.27 7.95
N ARG A 412 7.29 -46.13 7.80
CA ARG A 412 7.54 -45.17 6.71
C ARG A 412 7.76 -43.73 7.13
N THR A 413 7.70 -43.42 8.43
CA THR A 413 7.75 -42.07 9.02
C THR A 413 6.48 -41.23 8.78
N VAL A 414 6.36 -40.10 9.49
CA VAL A 414 5.28 -39.13 9.27
C VAL A 414 5.40 -38.34 7.97
N TYR A 415 6.52 -38.49 7.25
CA TYR A 415 6.82 -37.78 6.00
C TYR A 415 6.52 -38.64 4.77
N ASP A 416 5.70 -39.68 4.89
CA ASP A 416 5.34 -40.53 3.75
C ASP A 416 4.13 -39.96 2.98
N PRO A 417 4.09 -40.07 1.64
CA PRO A 417 2.92 -39.69 0.84
C PRO A 417 1.61 -40.33 1.31
N GLN A 418 1.63 -41.59 1.75
CA GLN A 418 0.43 -42.28 2.24
C GLN A 418 -0.05 -41.71 3.57
N VAL A 419 0.84 -41.15 4.39
CA VAL A 419 0.44 -40.41 5.60
C VAL A 419 -0.34 -39.15 5.22
N ALA A 420 0.11 -38.40 4.20
CA ALA A 420 -0.64 -37.24 3.71
C ALA A 420 -2.04 -37.63 3.19
N VAL A 421 -2.15 -38.75 2.46
CA VAL A 421 -3.43 -39.27 1.97
C VAL A 421 -4.36 -39.65 3.13
N GLN A 422 -3.86 -40.43 4.10
CA GLN A 422 -4.67 -40.81 5.27
C GLN A 422 -5.09 -39.60 6.11
N MET A 423 -4.22 -38.59 6.25
CA MET A 423 -4.55 -37.32 6.87
C MET A 423 -5.73 -36.63 6.17
N ALA A 424 -5.70 -36.52 4.84
CA ALA A 424 -6.77 -35.88 4.07
C ALA A 424 -8.10 -36.66 4.14
N ILE A 425 -8.05 -37.99 4.01
CA ILE A 425 -9.24 -38.84 4.10
C ILE A 425 -9.86 -38.76 5.50
N GLY A 426 -9.05 -38.89 6.55
CA GLY A 426 -9.52 -38.76 7.93
C GLY A 426 -10.15 -37.40 8.21
N ALA A 427 -9.60 -36.32 7.64
CA ALA A 427 -10.19 -35.01 7.78
C ALA A 427 -11.56 -34.89 7.09
N LEU A 428 -11.75 -35.51 5.92
CA LEU A 428 -13.08 -35.60 5.30
C LEU A 428 -14.03 -36.45 6.14
N GLU A 429 -13.57 -37.48 6.84
CA GLU A 429 -14.44 -38.26 7.73
C GLU A 429 -14.94 -37.43 8.92
N VAL A 430 -14.06 -36.61 9.51
CA VAL A 430 -14.41 -35.76 10.66
C VAL A 430 -15.21 -34.53 10.24
N ALA A 431 -14.82 -33.86 9.15
CA ALA A 431 -15.48 -32.69 8.59
C ALA A 431 -16.47 -33.12 7.51
N SER A 432 -17.67 -33.55 7.92
CA SER A 432 -18.68 -34.13 7.02
C SER A 432 -19.11 -33.18 5.90
N ASP A 433 -19.13 -31.88 6.17
CA ASP A 433 -19.60 -30.86 5.24
C ASP A 433 -18.50 -30.40 4.26
N ALA A 434 -17.24 -30.76 4.52
CA ALA A 434 -16.16 -30.60 3.56
C ALA A 434 -16.28 -31.61 2.42
N GLY A 435 -16.15 -31.13 1.19
CA GLY A 435 -16.03 -31.96 -0.01
C GLY A 435 -14.57 -32.13 -0.46
N LEU A 436 -13.70 -31.16 -0.15
CA LEU A 436 -12.28 -31.16 -0.48
C LEU A 436 -11.43 -31.20 0.80
N ALA A 437 -10.36 -31.99 0.83
CA ALA A 437 -9.33 -31.92 1.85
C ALA A 437 -7.94 -31.70 1.25
N LEU A 438 -7.17 -30.80 1.85
CA LEU A 438 -5.77 -30.54 1.51
C LEU A 438 -4.90 -30.86 2.71
N ALA A 439 -4.04 -31.87 2.59
CA ALA A 439 -3.17 -32.33 3.67
C ALA A 439 -1.69 -32.14 3.34
N VAL A 440 -0.93 -31.64 4.31
CA VAL A 440 0.50 -31.35 4.17
C VAL A 440 1.30 -31.98 5.30
N THR A 441 2.31 -32.77 4.94
CA THR A 441 3.32 -33.29 5.88
C THR A 441 4.72 -33.20 5.28
N GLY A 442 5.76 -33.03 6.09
CA GLY A 442 7.12 -32.87 5.58
C GLY A 442 8.10 -32.28 6.58
N VAL A 443 9.33 -32.09 6.11
CA VAL A 443 10.45 -31.50 6.85
C VAL A 443 10.57 -30.02 6.44
N GLY A 444 10.05 -29.13 7.28
CA GLY A 444 10.14 -27.68 7.05
C GLY A 444 11.56 -27.11 7.17
N GLY A 445 12.51 -27.86 7.76
CA GLY A 445 13.87 -27.42 8.04
C GLY A 445 14.03 -26.67 9.37
N PRO A 446 15.22 -26.11 9.66
CA PRO A 446 16.37 -26.01 8.74
C PRO A 446 17.17 -27.31 8.60
N ASP A 447 17.01 -28.24 9.53
CA ASP A 447 17.75 -29.51 9.56
C ASP A 447 16.94 -30.65 8.94
N ASP A 448 17.66 -31.68 8.50
CA ASP A 448 17.09 -32.95 8.05
C ASP A 448 16.41 -33.68 9.23
N ASP A 449 15.33 -34.44 8.97
CA ASP A 449 14.66 -35.23 10.00
C ASP A 449 14.21 -36.60 9.48
N GLN A 450 14.32 -37.62 10.33
CA GLN A 450 13.93 -39.02 10.06
C GLN A 450 14.39 -39.56 8.69
N GLY A 451 15.57 -39.14 8.22
CA GLY A 451 16.14 -39.57 6.93
C GLY A 451 15.57 -38.86 5.70
N LYS A 452 14.79 -37.79 5.88
CA LYS A 452 14.32 -36.90 4.81
C LYS A 452 15.03 -35.54 4.91
N PRO A 453 15.45 -34.96 3.77
CA PRO A 453 16.16 -33.69 3.79
C PRO A 453 15.23 -32.52 4.14
N ALA A 454 15.79 -31.45 4.70
CA ALA A 454 15.08 -30.17 4.84
C ALA A 454 14.51 -29.74 3.48
N GLY A 455 13.23 -29.33 3.46
CA GLY A 455 12.51 -28.97 2.23
C GLY A 455 11.67 -30.09 1.63
N TYR A 456 11.78 -31.33 2.11
CA TYR A 456 10.97 -32.45 1.61
C TYR A 456 9.54 -32.39 2.15
N VAL A 457 8.55 -32.29 1.25
CA VAL A 457 7.13 -32.14 1.61
C VAL A 457 6.25 -33.05 0.75
N CYS A 458 5.30 -33.72 1.39
CA CYS A 458 4.22 -34.48 0.77
C CYS A 458 2.90 -33.73 0.92
N ILE A 459 2.20 -33.55 -0.20
CA ILE A 459 0.91 -32.85 -0.25
C ILE A 459 -0.12 -33.77 -0.88
N ALA A 460 -1.26 -33.94 -0.23
CA ALA A 460 -2.40 -34.69 -0.75
C ALA A 460 -3.63 -33.79 -0.91
N ALA A 461 -4.34 -33.96 -2.03
CA ALA A 461 -5.65 -33.38 -2.29
C ALA A 461 -6.67 -34.51 -2.48
N CYS A 462 -7.74 -34.49 -1.68
CA CYS A 462 -8.82 -35.48 -1.74
C CYS A 462 -10.14 -34.77 -1.96
N LEU A 463 -10.82 -35.06 -3.07
CA LEU A 463 -12.19 -34.62 -3.32
C LEU A 463 -13.10 -35.83 -3.16
N ARG A 464 -14.21 -35.70 -2.42
CA ARG A 464 -15.18 -36.79 -2.27
C ARG A 464 -15.63 -37.31 -3.63
N GLY A 465 -15.63 -38.64 -3.78
CA GLY A 465 -16.03 -39.30 -5.03
C GLY A 465 -14.92 -39.35 -6.10
N ARG A 466 -13.69 -38.91 -5.80
CA ARG A 466 -12.53 -39.04 -6.68
C ARG A 466 -11.37 -39.71 -5.96
N ASP A 467 -10.48 -40.31 -6.74
CA ASP A 467 -9.25 -40.88 -6.20
C ASP A 467 -8.34 -39.79 -5.62
N PRO A 468 -7.70 -40.02 -4.45
CA PRO A 468 -6.73 -39.10 -3.88
C PRO A 468 -5.58 -38.79 -4.84
N VAL A 469 -5.18 -37.51 -4.91
CA VAL A 469 -3.97 -37.08 -5.61
C VAL A 469 -2.91 -36.73 -4.57
N VAL A 470 -1.73 -37.32 -4.65
CA VAL A 470 -0.60 -37.02 -3.76
C VAL A 470 0.66 -36.72 -4.56
N LYS A 471 1.42 -35.72 -4.12
CA LYS A 471 2.69 -35.33 -4.73
C LYS A 471 3.76 -35.10 -3.68
N GLU A 472 4.99 -35.43 -4.06
CA GLU A 472 6.20 -35.16 -3.29
C GLU A 472 6.93 -33.95 -3.88
N PHE A 473 7.47 -33.11 -3.01
CA PHE A 473 8.18 -31.90 -3.36
C PHE A 473 9.49 -31.83 -2.58
N ASN A 474 10.48 -31.16 -3.18
CA ASN A 474 11.72 -30.79 -2.51
C ASN A 474 11.95 -29.30 -2.75
N PHE A 475 11.55 -28.48 -1.77
CA PHE A 475 11.60 -27.03 -1.87
C PHE A 475 12.96 -26.52 -1.36
N PRO A 476 13.70 -25.72 -2.15
CA PRO A 476 14.95 -25.13 -1.70
C PRO A 476 14.71 -23.95 -0.75
N GLY A 477 15.67 -23.68 0.13
CA GLY A 477 15.74 -22.44 0.90
C GLY A 477 15.62 -22.64 2.41
N GLN A 478 15.49 -21.51 3.12
CA GLN A 478 15.29 -21.49 4.58
C GLN A 478 13.84 -21.90 4.92
N PRO A 479 13.56 -22.29 6.18
CA PRO A 479 12.24 -22.83 6.55
C PRO A 479 11.05 -21.97 6.09
N GLN A 480 11.13 -20.64 6.25
CA GLN A 480 10.07 -19.74 5.81
C GLN A 480 9.75 -19.85 4.30
N ALA A 481 10.76 -20.03 3.45
CA ALA A 481 10.58 -20.21 2.01
C ALA A 481 9.95 -21.57 1.68
N VAL A 482 10.38 -22.63 2.38
CA VAL A 482 9.79 -23.98 2.26
C VAL A 482 8.30 -23.95 2.62
N LEU A 483 7.94 -23.31 3.73
CA LEU A 483 6.56 -23.22 4.19
C LEU A 483 5.66 -22.43 3.23
N ALA A 484 6.16 -21.31 2.69
CA ALA A 484 5.44 -20.52 1.69
C ALA A 484 5.22 -21.32 0.40
N ALA A 485 6.24 -22.02 -0.10
CA ALA A 485 6.14 -22.86 -1.28
C ALA A 485 5.20 -24.05 -1.09
N ALA A 486 5.24 -24.71 0.06
CA ALA A 486 4.32 -25.80 0.40
C ALA A 486 2.86 -25.31 0.48
N THR A 487 2.63 -24.12 1.05
CA THR A 487 1.30 -23.49 1.11
C THR A 487 0.78 -23.20 -0.30
N SER A 488 1.60 -22.58 -1.15
CA SER A 488 1.25 -22.28 -2.55
C SER A 488 0.93 -23.56 -3.33
N ALA A 489 1.79 -24.58 -3.24
CA ALA A 489 1.59 -25.84 -3.95
C ALA A 489 0.32 -26.58 -3.49
N SER A 490 -0.04 -26.46 -2.21
CA SER A 490 -1.27 -27.04 -1.67
C SER A 490 -2.52 -26.39 -2.27
N LEU A 491 -2.54 -25.06 -2.35
CA LEU A 491 -3.63 -24.30 -2.97
C LEU A 491 -3.78 -24.67 -4.46
N GLU A 492 -2.67 -24.74 -5.20
CA GLU A 492 -2.66 -25.14 -6.61
C GLU A 492 -3.13 -26.58 -6.83
N MET A 493 -2.77 -27.51 -5.95
CA MET A 493 -3.29 -28.87 -5.98
C MET A 493 -4.80 -28.91 -5.74
N GLY A 494 -5.33 -28.10 -4.83
CA GLY A 494 -6.77 -27.96 -4.61
C GLY A 494 -7.50 -27.44 -5.85
N ILE A 495 -6.99 -26.36 -6.45
CA ILE A 495 -7.54 -25.78 -7.69
C ILE A 495 -7.55 -26.83 -8.80
N SER A 496 -6.44 -27.56 -8.99
CA SER A 496 -6.32 -28.60 -10.00
C SER A 496 -7.32 -29.75 -9.77
N MET A 497 -7.54 -30.12 -8.51
CA MET A 497 -8.48 -31.19 -8.14
C MET A 497 -9.93 -30.83 -8.48
N LEU A 498 -10.29 -29.54 -8.40
CA LEU A 498 -11.62 -29.04 -8.76
C LEU A 498 -11.81 -28.92 -10.28
N ALA A 499 -10.75 -28.65 -11.04
CA ALA A 499 -10.82 -28.42 -12.49
C ALA A 499 -11.07 -29.69 -13.35
N GLY A 500 -10.88 -30.89 -12.79
CA GLY A 500 -11.01 -32.15 -13.53
C GLY A 500 -12.45 -32.55 -13.85
N ASP A 501 -13.16 -31.85 -14.75
CA ASP A 501 -14.35 -32.36 -15.48
C ASP A 501 -14.63 -31.62 -16.81
N ASP A 502 -13.82 -30.63 -17.22
CA ASP A 502 -14.10 -29.84 -18.44
C ASP A 502 -13.49 -30.41 -19.75
N THR A 503 -12.84 -31.59 -19.71
CA THR A 503 -12.18 -32.19 -20.89
C THR A 503 -12.70 -33.57 -21.30
N ALA A 504 -13.83 -34.03 -20.74
CA ALA A 504 -14.37 -35.36 -21.07
C ALA A 504 -15.59 -35.35 -22.01
N ASP A 505 -16.16 -34.20 -22.39
CA ASP A 505 -17.35 -34.15 -23.26
C ASP A 505 -17.48 -32.87 -24.12
N ARG A 506 -16.41 -32.49 -24.83
CA ARG A 506 -16.48 -31.52 -25.95
C ARG A 506 -15.67 -31.94 -27.16
#